data_AF-A0A2S9QNB6-F1
#
_entry.id   AF-A0A2S9QNB6-F1
#
_cell.length_a   1.000
_cell.length_b   1.000
_cell.length_c   1.000
_cell.angle_alpha   90.00
_cell.angle_beta   90.00
_cell.angle_gamma   90.00
#
_symmetry.space_group_name_H-M   'P 1'
#
loop_
_entity.id
_entity.type
_entity.pdbx_description
1 polymer ?
#
loop_
_entity_poly.entity_id
_entity_poly.type
_entity_poly.pdbx_seq_one_letter_code
_entity_poly.pdbx_strand_id
1 'polypeptide(L)' 'MAFFMSPQTTPIAPHSLGTVPSYVTMDEAAQALAVSRDTIRRMIRRGDLDARKIGKSVRVTAESLATVGTPLAVAGAR' A
#
# COMPACT_ATOMS: atom_id res chain seq x y z
N MET A 1 34.65 35.37 14.87
CA MET A 1 33.68 35.00 15.93
C MET A 1 32.31 35.52 15.51
N ALA A 2 31.45 34.66 14.95
CA ALA A 2 30.00 34.80 14.78
C ALA A 2 29.49 33.66 13.87
N PHE A 3 29.41 32.45 14.45
CA PHE A 3 28.59 31.36 13.95
C PHE A 3 27.18 31.65 14.45
N PHE A 4 26.23 32.05 13.61
CA PHE A 4 24.82 32.13 14.06
C PHE A 4 23.84 32.11 12.89
N MET A 5 22.88 31.16 12.98
CA MET A 5 21.57 31.13 12.30
C MET A 5 21.57 30.93 10.77
N SER A 6 20.90 29.96 10.14
CA SER A 6 19.94 28.93 10.54
C SER A 6 19.90 27.87 9.42
N PRO A 7 19.48 26.62 9.70
CA PRO A 7 19.14 25.67 8.65
C PRO A 7 17.92 26.22 7.90
N GLN A 8 18.06 26.52 6.62
CA GLN A 8 16.88 26.63 5.77
C GLN A 8 16.33 25.22 5.62
N THR A 9 15.48 24.81 6.57
CA THR A 9 14.53 23.73 6.37
C THR A 9 13.70 24.14 5.18
N THR A 10 14.07 23.61 4.03
CA THR A 10 13.25 23.69 2.83
C THR A 10 11.86 23.18 3.23
N PRO A 11 10.79 23.97 3.04
CA PRO A 11 9.46 23.41 3.13
C PRO A 11 9.37 22.38 2.00
N ILE A 12 9.34 21.09 2.35
CA ILE A 12 8.84 20.07 1.45
C ILE A 12 7.38 20.42 1.16
N ALA A 13 7.18 21.12 0.05
CA ALA A 13 5.88 21.34 -0.53
C ALA A 13 5.18 19.98 -0.64
N PRO A 14 3.88 19.89 -0.35
CA PRO A 14 3.13 18.65 -0.53
C PRO A 14 3.19 18.29 -2.00
N HIS A 15 3.90 17.22 -2.34
CA HIS A 15 3.87 16.65 -3.68
C HIS A 15 2.50 15.98 -3.91
N SER A 16 1.49 16.79 -4.20
CA SER A 16 0.31 16.38 -4.94
C SER A 16 0.72 16.16 -6.40
N LEU A 17 1.39 15.04 -6.67
CA LEU A 17 1.78 14.60 -8.00
C LEU A 17 1.02 13.30 -8.25
N GLY A 18 0.26 13.26 -9.35
CA GLY A 18 -0.73 12.22 -9.67
C GLY A 18 -0.34 10.82 -9.20
N THR A 19 -1.30 10.13 -8.56
CA THR A 19 -1.14 8.78 -8.01
C THR A 19 -0.61 7.84 -9.10
N VAL A 20 0.71 7.70 -9.17
CA VAL A 20 1.29 6.54 -9.83
C VAL A 20 0.89 5.37 -8.93
N PRO A 21 0.12 4.40 -9.44
CA PRO A 21 -0.30 3.27 -8.62
C PRO A 21 0.96 2.58 -8.13
N SER A 22 1.21 2.67 -6.82
CA SER A 22 2.37 2.04 -6.21
C SER A 22 2.18 0.52 -6.32
N TYR A 23 2.97 -0.09 -7.18
CA TYR A 23 2.93 -1.53 -7.44
C TYR A 23 3.87 -2.24 -6.47
N VAL A 24 3.30 -2.93 -5.48
CA VAL A 24 4.07 -3.71 -4.52
C VAL A 24 4.19 -5.17 -4.95
N THR A 25 5.21 -5.84 -4.44
CA THR A 25 5.40 -7.28 -4.63
C THR A 25 4.38 -8.07 -3.79
N MET A 26 4.23 -9.37 -4.11
CA MET A 26 3.41 -10.27 -3.27
C MET A 26 3.94 -10.37 -1.83
N ASP A 27 5.23 -10.17 -1.64
CA ASP A 27 5.90 -10.31 -0.34
C ASP A 27 5.64 -9.08 0.52
N GLU A 28 5.76 -7.90 -0.06
CA GLU A 28 5.39 -6.63 0.58
C GLU A 28 3.88 -6.58 0.86
N ALA A 29 3.05 -7.07 -0.07
CA ALA A 29 1.60 -7.17 0.15
C ALA A 29 1.24 -8.11 1.32
N ALA A 30 1.93 -9.25 1.41
CA ALA A 30 1.77 -10.20 2.51
C ALA A 30 2.16 -9.58 3.86
N GLN A 31 3.27 -8.84 3.89
CA GLN A 31 3.70 -8.11 5.10
C GLN A 31 2.71 -7.00 5.48
N ALA A 32 2.25 -6.21 4.50
CA ALA A 32 1.33 -5.10 4.73
C ALA A 32 -0.01 -5.55 5.33
N LEU A 33 -0.53 -6.69 4.87
CA LEU A 33 -1.79 -7.27 5.35
C LEU A 33 -1.60 -8.26 6.51
N ALA A 34 -0.35 -8.53 6.93
CA ALA A 34 -0.01 -9.55 7.92
C ALA A 34 -0.61 -10.94 7.59
N VAL A 35 -0.65 -11.33 6.32
CA VAL A 35 -1.16 -12.61 5.85
C VAL A 35 -0.08 -13.43 5.13
N SER A 36 -0.35 -14.72 4.91
CA SER A 36 0.57 -15.56 4.14
C SER A 36 0.57 -15.21 2.65
N ARG A 37 1.66 -15.53 1.94
CA ARG A 37 1.71 -15.41 0.47
C ARG A 37 0.65 -16.25 -0.25
N ASP A 38 0.27 -17.39 0.34
CA ASP A 38 -0.78 -18.25 -0.20
C ASP A 38 -2.15 -17.56 -0.10
N THR A 39 -2.41 -16.87 1.02
CA THR A 39 -3.60 -16.02 1.20
C THR A 39 -3.65 -14.92 0.14
N ILE A 40 -2.54 -14.20 -0.10
CA ILE A 40 -2.46 -13.19 -1.17
C ILE A 40 -2.78 -13.81 -2.53
N ARG A 41 -2.18 -14.96 -2.88
CA ARG A 41 -2.47 -15.67 -4.15
C ARG A 41 -3.94 -16.05 -4.27
N ARG A 42 -4.57 -16.51 -3.18
CA ARG A 42 -5.99 -16.85 -3.13
C ARG A 42 -6.87 -15.62 -3.32
N MET A 43 -6.55 -14.51 -2.66
CA MET A 43 -7.25 -13.23 -2.80
C MET A 43 -7.14 -12.68 -4.22
N ILE A 44 -5.96 -12.74 -4.85
CA ILE A 44 -5.77 -12.37 -6.25
C ILE A 44 -6.62 -13.27 -7.17
N ARG A 45 -6.59 -14.60 -6.96
CA ARG A 45 -7.41 -15.54 -7.76
C ARG A 45 -8.91 -15.31 -7.60
N ARG A 46 -9.34 -14.86 -6.42
CA ARG A 46 -10.74 -14.53 -6.12
C ARG A 46 -11.16 -13.18 -6.71
N GLY A 47 -10.21 -12.32 -7.06
CA GLY A 47 -10.46 -10.95 -7.50
C GLY A 47 -10.64 -9.96 -6.36
N ASP A 48 -10.31 -10.35 -5.11
CA ASP A 48 -10.32 -9.44 -3.96
C ASP A 48 -9.17 -8.42 -4.06
N LEU A 49 -8.04 -8.83 -4.64
CA LEU A 49 -6.86 -7.99 -4.87
C LEU A 49 -6.60 -7.77 -6.36
N ASP A 50 -6.47 -6.50 -6.75
CA ASP A 50 -6.06 -6.11 -8.10
C ASP A 50 -4.56 -6.32 -8.26
N ALA A 51 -4.21 -7.38 -9.00
CA ALA A 51 -2.84 -7.71 -9.34
C ALA A 51 -2.63 -7.71 -10.85
N ARG A 52 -1.51 -7.13 -11.29
CA ARG A 52 -1.08 -7.10 -12.67
C ARG A 52 0.17 -7.96 -12.85
N LYS A 53 0.17 -8.77 -13.90
CA LYS A 53 1.35 -9.53 -14.32
C LYS A 53 2.24 -8.62 -15.17
N ILE A 54 3.44 -8.34 -14.68
CA ILE A 54 4.46 -7.57 -15.39
C ILE A 54 5.60 -8.53 -15.70
N GLY A 55 5.65 -9.00 -16.96
CA GLY A 55 6.58 -10.03 -17.40
C GLY A 55 6.36 -11.36 -16.69
N LYS A 56 7.35 -11.79 -15.89
CA LYS A 56 7.31 -13.03 -15.08
C LYS A 56 6.84 -12.81 -13.65
N SER A 57 6.71 -11.55 -13.21
CA SER A 57 6.41 -11.19 -11.82
C SER A 57 4.99 -10.65 -11.69
N VAL A 58 4.36 -10.95 -10.56
CA VAL A 58 3.03 -10.41 -10.20
C VAL A 58 3.24 -9.21 -9.28
N ARG A 59 2.54 -8.11 -9.58
CA ARG A 59 2.52 -6.90 -8.75
C ARG A 59 1.10 -6.58 -8.33
N VAL A 60 0.93 -6.16 -7.08
CA VAL A 60 -0.35 -5.78 -6.49
C VAL A 60 -0.43 -4.26 -6.40
N THR A 61 -1.57 -3.66 -6.69
CA THR A 61 -1.76 -2.21 -6.53
C THR A 61 -1.96 -1.86 -5.05
N ALA A 62 -1.27 -0.83 -4.57
CA ALA A 62 -1.40 -0.36 -3.20
C ALA A 62 -2.83 0.12 -2.87
N GLU A 63 -3.55 0.68 -3.85
CA GLU A 63 -4.95 1.11 -3.69
C GLU A 63 -5.89 -0.07 -3.37
N SER A 64 -5.65 -1.22 -4.01
CA SER A 64 -6.43 -2.42 -3.74
C SER A 64 -6.13 -2.99 -2.36
N LEU A 65 -4.87 -2.96 -1.91
CA LEU A 65 -4.51 -3.37 -0.55
C LEU A 65 -5.22 -2.53 0.52
N ALA A 66 -5.35 -1.22 0.30
CA ALA A 66 -6.03 -0.32 1.23
C ALA A 66 -7.55 -0.57 1.30
N THR A 67 -8.14 -1.07 0.22
CA THR A 67 -9.59 -1.32 0.11
C THR A 67 -9.97 -2.76 0.48
N VAL A 68 -8.97 -3.64 0.62
CA VAL A 68 -9.22 -5.05 0.88
C VAL A 68 -9.65 -5.32 2.31
N GLY A 69 -10.65 -6.18 2.42
CA GLY A 69 -11.26 -6.59 3.67
C GLY A 69 -12.74 -6.21 3.71
N THR A 70 -13.53 -6.99 4.43
CA THR A 70 -14.88 -6.56 4.79
C THR A 70 -14.75 -5.78 6.09
N PRO A 71 -15.30 -4.56 6.20
CA PRO A 71 -15.33 -3.88 7.48
C PRO A 71 -15.99 -4.81 8.49
N LEU A 72 -15.28 -5.12 9.56
CA LEU A 72 -15.84 -5.83 10.70
C LEU A 72 -16.73 -4.84 11.47
N ALA A 73 -17.77 -4.33 10.78
CA ALA A 73 -18.80 -3.53 11.39
C ALA A 73 -19.53 -4.44 12.37
N VAL A 74 -19.29 -4.15 13.65
CA VAL A 74 -19.88 -4.70 14.87
C VAL A 74 -21.29 -5.25 14.63
N ALA A 75 -21.37 -6.54 14.35
CA ALA A 75 -22.62 -7.29 14.47
C ALA A 75 -22.88 -7.48 15.98
N GLY A 76 -23.43 -6.45 16.63
CA GLY A 76 -23.83 -6.56 18.03
C GLY A 76 -23.70 -5.28 18.84
N ALA A 77 -24.27 -4.17 18.40
CA ALA A 77 -24.84 -3.21 19.35
C ALA A 77 -26.33 -3.55 19.44
N ARG A 78 -26.65 -4.47 20.34
CA ARG A 78 -28.02 -4.85 20.71
C ARG A 78 -28.59 -3.82 21.67
#